data_AF-K4BH06-F1
#
_entry.id   AF-K4BH06-F1
#
_cell.length_a   1.000
_cell.length_b   1.000
_cell.length_c   1.000
_cell.angle_alpha   90.00
_cell.angle_beta   90.00
_cell.angle_gamma   90.00
#
_symmetry.space_group_name_H-M   'P 1'
#
loop_
_entity.id
_entity.type
_entity.pdbx_description
1 polymer ?
#
loop_
_entity_poly.entity_id
_entity_poly.type
_entity_poly.pdbx_seq_one_letter_code
_entity_poly.pdbx_strand_id
1 'polypeptide(L)'
;MKGPTTVSALIHAATMVTTGAMTSFLAATTGILQNNLKRVIAYSTCSQLGYMIFDCGISSYLVSIFHLMNHAFFKALLFLSAGPVKPL
;
A
#
# COMPACT_ATOMS: atom_id res chain seq x y z
N MET A 1 -16.20 -8.67 -21.97
CA MET A 1 -17.11 -7.66 -21.37
C MET A 1 -18.56 -7.89 -21.86
N LYS A 2 -19.21 -8.99 -21.46
CA LYS A 2 -20.62 -9.30 -21.82
C LYS A 2 -21.44 -9.70 -20.58
N GLY A 3 -21.39 -8.88 -19.54
CA GLY A 3 -22.24 -9.01 -18.35
C GLY A 3 -22.69 -7.62 -17.89
N PRO A 4 -23.74 -7.51 -17.05
CA PRO A 4 -24.21 -6.24 -16.52
C PRO A 4 -23.04 -5.49 -15.88
N THR A 5 -22.79 -4.27 -16.37
CA THR A 5 -21.65 -3.42 -15.99
C THR A 5 -21.55 -3.22 -14.47
N THR A 6 -22.68 -3.26 -13.78
CA THR A 6 -22.79 -3.17 -12.32
C THR A 6 -22.18 -4.36 -11.58
N VAL A 7 -22.38 -5.59 -12.06
CA VAL A 7 -21.82 -6.79 -11.42
C VAL A 7 -20.31 -6.83 -11.59
N SER A 8 -19.82 -6.47 -12.78
CA SER A 8 -18.38 -6.31 -13.02
C SER A 8 -17.78 -5.26 -12.08
N ALA A 9 -18.40 -4.09 -11.95
CA ALA A 9 -17.90 -3.03 -11.06
C ALA A 9 -17.83 -3.48 -9.58
N LEU A 10 -18.87 -4.18 -9.09
CA LEU A 10 -18.92 -4.70 -7.72
C LEU A 10 -17.83 -5.73 -7.45
N ILE A 11 -17.56 -6.63 -8.40
CA ILE A 11 -16.49 -7.64 -8.25
C ILE A 11 -15.13 -6.96 -8.15
N HIS A 12 -14.83 -5.98 -9.02
CA HIS A 12 -13.55 -5.25 -8.96
C HIS A 12 -13.39 -4.44 -7.66
N ALA A 13 -14.45 -3.79 -7.19
CA ALA A 13 -14.42 -3.08 -5.91
C ALA A 13 -14.15 -4.05 -4.74
N ALA A 14 -14.85 -5.19 -4.71
CA ALA A 14 -14.66 -6.21 -3.67
C ALA A 14 -13.26 -6.83 -3.70
N THR A 15 -12.69 -7.07 -4.88
CA THR A 15 -11.31 -7.58 -4.99
C THR A 15 -10.30 -6.55 -4.52
N MET A 16 -10.47 -5.27 -4.82
CA MET A 16 -9.58 -4.21 -4.33
C MET A 16 -9.63 -4.06 -2.80
N VAL A 17 -10.81 -4.10 -2.19
CA VAL A 17 -10.98 -4.05 -0.73
C VAL A 17 -10.28 -5.22 -0.07
N THR A 18 -10.58 -6.44 -0.51
CA THR A 18 -10.05 -7.66 0.11
C THR A 18 -8.55 -7.80 -0.09
N THR A 19 -8.04 -7.59 -1.31
CA THR A 19 -6.59 -7.69 -1.60
C THR A 19 -5.80 -6.56 -0.98
N GLY A 20 -6.33 -5.32 -0.98
CA GLY A 20 -5.72 -4.17 -0.33
C GLY A 20 -5.56 -4.36 1.18
N ALA A 21 -6.64 -4.74 1.86
CA ALA A 21 -6.62 -5.00 3.31
C ALA A 21 -5.66 -6.14 3.69
N MET A 22 -5.70 -7.25 2.94
CA MET A 22 -4.77 -8.38 3.17
C MET A 22 -3.32 -7.97 2.96
N THR A 23 -3.03 -7.24 1.88
CA THR A 23 -1.68 -6.76 1.59
C THR A 23 -1.16 -5.84 2.69
N SER A 24 -1.99 -4.89 3.13
CA SER A 24 -1.64 -3.99 4.24
C SER A 24 -1.29 -4.74 5.51
N PHE A 25 -2.15 -5.68 5.91
CA PHE A 25 -1.94 -6.44 7.13
C PHE A 25 -0.66 -7.28 7.05
N LEU A 26 -0.51 -8.08 5.98
CA LEU A 26 0.65 -8.97 5.82
C LEU A 26 1.96 -8.20 5.69
N ALA A 27 1.99 -7.09 4.95
CA ALA A 27 3.18 -6.25 4.80
C ALA A 27 3.58 -5.57 6.12
N ALA A 28 2.60 -5.09 6.90
CA ALA A 28 2.87 -4.53 8.22
C ALA A 28 3.44 -5.58 9.18
N THR A 29 2.83 -6.75 9.27
CA THR A 29 3.29 -7.82 10.16
C THR A 29 4.68 -8.34 9.79
N THR A 30 4.95 -8.52 8.48
CA THR A 30 6.27 -8.95 8.01
C THR A 30 7.35 -7.87 8.20
N GLY A 31 6.96 -6.59 8.16
CA GLY A 31 7.85 -5.46 8.42
C GLY A 31 8.39 -5.38 9.85
N ILE A 32 7.60 -5.83 10.84
CA ILE A 32 8.01 -5.85 12.27
C ILE A 32 9.22 -6.77 12.49
N LEU A 33 9.34 -7.84 11.68
CA LEU A 33 10.39 -8.83 11.80
C LEU A 33 11.66 -8.48 11.00
N GLN A 34 11.75 -7.29 10.42
CA GLN A 34 12.90 -6.89 9.59
C GLN A 34 13.96 -6.17 10.41
N ASN A 35 15.19 -6.68 10.38
CA ASN A 35 16.34 -6.07 11.08
C ASN A 35 17.00 -4.93 10.28
N ASN A 36 16.76 -4.86 8.97
CA ASN A 36 17.34 -3.84 8.10
C ASN A 36 16.37 -2.67 7.94
N LEU A 37 16.80 -1.46 8.32
CA LEU A 37 15.96 -0.25 8.23
C LEU A 37 15.37 -0.04 6.84
N LYS A 38 16.16 -0.21 5.76
CA LYS A 38 15.64 -0.07 4.38
C LYS A 38 14.56 -1.10 4.05
N ARG A 39 14.66 -2.33 4.59
CA ARG A 39 13.60 -3.35 4.43
C ARG A 39 12.37 -2.94 5.22
N VAL A 40 12.50 -2.50 6.47
CA VAL A 40 11.37 -1.97 7.26
C VAL A 40 10.65 -0.83 6.52
N ILE A 41 11.40 0.10 5.91
CA ILE A 41 10.85 1.20 5.13
C ILE A 41 10.11 0.68 3.88
N ALA A 42 10.67 -0.32 3.18
CA ALA A 42 10.04 -0.94 2.02
C ALA A 42 8.74 -1.67 2.37
N TYR A 43 8.71 -2.45 3.45
CA TYR A 43 7.50 -3.15 3.90
C TYR A 43 6.41 -2.18 4.37
N SER A 44 6.78 -1.08 5.02
CA SER A 44 5.80 -0.03 5.36
C SER A 44 5.27 0.72 4.13
N THR A 45 6.05 0.86 3.05
CA THR A 45 5.54 1.33 1.74
C THR A 45 4.54 0.35 1.15
N CYS A 46 4.86 -0.95 1.14
CA CYS A 46 3.96 -2.00 0.66
C CYS A 46 2.63 -2.00 1.45
N SER A 47 2.71 -1.83 2.77
CA SER A 47 1.53 -1.73 3.63
C SER A 47 0.67 -0.52 3.33
N GLN A 48 1.27 0.67 3.14
CA GLN A 48 0.53 1.89 2.81
C GLN A 48 -0.07 1.85 1.41
N LEU A 49 0.61 1.27 0.43
CA LEU A 49 0.05 1.07 -0.91
C LEU A 49 -1.16 0.13 -0.86
N GLY A 50 -1.09 -0.97 -0.10
CA GLY A 50 -2.26 -1.84 0.13
C GLY A 50 -3.46 -1.07 0.70
N TYR A 51 -3.21 -0.10 1.59
CA TYR A 51 -4.27 0.66 2.25
C TYR A 51 -4.90 1.66 1.27
N MET A 52 -4.10 2.26 0.39
CA MET A 52 -4.58 3.12 -0.69
C MET A 52 -5.44 2.34 -1.71
N ILE A 53 -5.08 1.09 -2.00
CA ILE A 53 -5.87 0.22 -2.88
C ILE A 53 -7.20 -0.18 -2.21
N PHE A 54 -7.19 -0.46 -0.92
CA PHE A 54 -8.41 -0.66 -0.13
C PHE A 54 -9.33 0.58 -0.19
N ASP A 55 -8.76 1.78 -0.02
CA ASP A 55 -9.50 3.05 -0.04
C ASP A 55 -10.13 3.33 -1.42
N CYS A 56 -9.42 2.99 -2.50
CA CYS A 56 -10.00 3.00 -3.85
C CYS A 56 -11.16 1.99 -4.02
N GLY A 57 -11.14 0.87 -3.27
CA GLY A 57 -12.17 -0.17 -3.31
C GLY A 57 -13.48 0.24 -2.64
N ILE A 58 -13.43 1.12 -1.64
CA ILE A 58 -14.61 1.76 -1.02
C ILE A 58 -15.02 3.07 -1.71
N SER A 59 -14.49 3.33 -2.91
CA SER A 59 -14.76 4.51 -3.74
C SER A 59 -14.23 5.85 -3.21
N SER A 60 -13.26 5.84 -2.29
CA SER A 60 -12.60 7.03 -1.74
C SER A 60 -11.35 7.43 -2.55
N TYR A 61 -11.51 7.66 -3.86
CA TYR A 61 -10.38 7.85 -4.78
C TYR A 61 -9.53 9.11 -4.48
N LEU A 62 -10.18 10.22 -4.14
CA LEU A 62 -9.46 11.47 -3.86
C LEU A 62 -8.57 11.37 -2.62
N VAL A 63 -9.07 10.69 -1.58
CA VAL A 63 -8.31 10.44 -0.34
C VAL A 63 -7.12 9.53 -0.64
N SER A 64 -7.33 8.47 -1.41
CA SER A 64 -6.26 7.56 -1.83
C SER A 64 -5.15 8.25 -2.63
N ILE A 65 -5.50 9.08 -3.63
CA ILE A 65 -4.52 9.82 -4.43
C ILE A 65 -3.80 10.90 -3.60
N PHE A 66 -4.53 11.63 -2.75
CA PHE A 66 -3.93 12.59 -1.84
C PHE A 66 -2.95 11.89 -0.88
N HIS A 67 -3.33 10.76 -0.31
CA HIS A 67 -2.45 9.95 0.55
C HIS A 67 -1.22 9.49 -0.24
N LEU A 68 -1.39 8.97 -1.46
CA LEU A 68 -0.31 8.46 -2.30
C LEU A 68 0.76 9.53 -2.56
N MET A 69 0.35 10.75 -2.91
CA MET A 69 1.27 11.85 -3.15
C MET A 69 2.06 12.21 -1.89
N ASN A 70 1.39 12.44 -0.77
CA ASN A 70 2.04 12.76 0.51
C ASN A 70 2.99 11.64 0.95
N HIS A 71 2.54 10.39 0.85
CA HIS A 71 3.33 9.22 1.19
C HIS A 71 4.61 9.11 0.35
N ALA A 72 4.52 9.34 -0.97
CA ALA A 72 5.69 9.31 -1.85
C ALA A 72 6.75 10.34 -1.41
N PHE A 73 6.35 11.55 -1.04
CA PHE A 73 7.27 12.57 -0.52
C PHE A 73 7.95 12.12 0.78
N PHE A 74 7.17 11.68 1.78
CA PHE A 74 7.74 11.27 3.07
C PHE A 74 8.64 10.03 2.94
N LYS A 75 8.26 9.06 2.10
CA LYS A 75 9.10 7.88 1.84
C LYS A 75 10.39 8.22 1.11
N ALA A 76 10.36 9.11 0.13
CA ALA A 76 11.57 9.56 -0.55
C ALA A 76 12.56 10.19 0.44
N LEU A 77 12.06 11.03 1.37
CA LEU A 77 12.87 11.62 2.44
C LEU A 77 13.45 10.55 3.37
N LEU A 78 12.65 9.57 3.82
CA LEU A 78 13.13 8.48 4.68
C LEU A 78 14.20 7.61 3.99
N PHE A 79 14.03 7.33 2.69
CA PHE A 79 15.04 6.58 1.92
C PHE A 79 16.34 7.35 1.75
N LEU A 80 16.26 8.67 1.57
CA LEU A 80 17.43 9.54 1.52
C LEU A 80 18.15 9.59 2.88
N SER A 81 17.40 9.64 3.99
CA SER A 81 17.95 9.66 5.35
C SER A 81 18.47 8.31 5.86
N ALA A 82 18.03 7.18 5.31
CA ALA A 82 18.34 5.84 5.84
C ALA A 82 19.80 5.38 5.68
N GLY A 83 20.70 6.21 5.16
CA GLY A 83 22.14 5.95 5.06
C GLY A 83 22.52 4.74 4.17
N PRO A 84 23.81 4.45 3.98
CA PRO A 84 24.24 3.21 3.33
C PRO A 84 23.84 1.99 4.15
N VAL A 85 23.39 0.92 3.47
CA VAL A 85 23.06 -0.35 4.13
C VAL A 85 24.33 -0.86 4.78
N LYS A 86 24.36 -0.96 6.11
CA LYS A 86 25.41 -1.74 6.78
C LYS A 86 25.16 -3.21 6.43
N PRO A 87 26.08 -3.89 5.73
CA PRO A 87 25.99 -5.33 5.62
C PRO A 87 26.17 -5.89 7.03
N LEU A 88 25.11 -6.51 7.57
CA LEU A 88 25.25 -7.53 8.58
C LEU A 88 25.59 -8.84 7.85
#